data_AF-A0A2D8UGG4-F1
#
_entry.id   AF-A0A2D8UGG4-F1
#
_cell.length_a   1.000
_cell.length_b   1.000
_cell.length_c   1.000
_cell.angle_alpha   90.00
_cell.angle_beta   90.00
_cell.angle_gamma   90.00
#
_symmetry.space_group_name_H-M   'P 1'
#
loop_
_entity.id
_entity.type
_entity.pdbx_description
1 polymer ?
#
loop_
_entity_poly.entity_id
_entity_poly.type
_entity_poly.pdbx_seq_one_letter_code
_entity_poly.pdbx_strand_id
1 'polypeptide(L)'
;MPLKTINPTATKAWEKLEKHYQEIKDQKMVDFFAEDTSRAEKFQLRWNNFFVDYSKNRINSTTKDLLLALANEVELKDAIEKQFNGDKINQTEGRAVLHTALRGKDKPQEVKETLQKMKDFSQEVISGAWKGSTGKAITDVVNIGIGGSDLGPQMIVDALQYYRNHLGVHFISNVDGDHVMETIQDLDPETTLFIIVSKSFTTQETITNANTVRNWFLKSASKEDVAKHFVAVSTNLESVKEFGIADQNIFPMWNWVGGRFSLWSAVGLSIACAVGFDNYQSLLDGAGKMDEHFRTTDFKDNIPVTLALLSIWYNNFFDAETEAIIPYSQYLQK
;
A
#
# COMPACT_ATOMS: atom_id res chain seq x y z
N MET A 1 18.68 10.41 13.57
CA MET A 1 19.71 10.98 12.64
C MET A 1 19.36 10.55 11.22
N PRO A 2 19.76 11.27 10.16
CA PRO A 2 19.52 10.80 8.80
C PRO A 2 20.14 9.41 8.53
N LEU A 3 19.66 8.75 7.48
CA LEU A 3 20.28 7.52 6.97
C LEU A 3 21.74 7.78 6.61
N LYS A 4 22.57 6.75 6.73
CA LYS A 4 23.95 6.80 6.26
C LYS A 4 23.96 6.88 4.73
N THR A 5 24.87 7.68 4.19
CA THR A 5 25.00 7.90 2.74
C THR A 5 26.22 7.16 2.21
N ILE A 6 26.24 5.84 2.41
CA ILE A 6 27.31 4.97 1.93
C ILE A 6 27.05 4.70 0.46
N ASN A 7 27.98 5.08 -0.42
CA ASN A 7 27.87 4.77 -1.84
C ASN A 7 28.08 3.26 -2.05
N PRO A 8 27.07 2.50 -2.52
CA PRO A 8 27.19 1.05 -2.67
C PRO A 8 28.36 0.66 -3.60
N THR A 9 28.63 1.44 -4.65
CA THR A 9 29.68 1.12 -5.64
C THR A 9 31.10 1.26 -5.11
N ALA A 10 31.26 1.91 -3.95
CA ALA A 10 32.56 2.06 -3.27
C ALA A 10 32.78 1.04 -2.15
N THR A 11 31.83 0.12 -1.93
CA THR A 11 31.95 -0.93 -0.91
C THR A 11 32.85 -2.08 -1.38
N LYS A 12 33.50 -2.77 -0.45
CA LYS A 12 34.33 -3.95 -0.80
C LYS A 12 33.46 -5.10 -1.30
N ALA A 13 32.24 -5.23 -0.76
CA ALA A 13 31.27 -6.18 -1.24
C ALA A 13 30.92 -5.96 -2.71
N TRP A 14 30.76 -4.70 -3.15
CA TRP A 14 30.44 -4.37 -4.54
C TRP A 14 31.57 -4.75 -5.50
N GLU A 15 32.82 -4.38 -5.20
CA GLU A 15 33.99 -4.80 -6.00
C GLU A 15 34.06 -6.33 -6.16
N LYS A 16 33.78 -7.05 -5.07
CA LYS A 16 33.72 -8.53 -5.10
C LYS A 16 32.55 -9.05 -5.93
N LEU A 17 31.38 -8.41 -5.86
CA LEU A 17 30.22 -8.75 -6.68
C LEU A 17 30.51 -8.54 -8.17
N GLU A 18 31.18 -7.45 -8.55
CA GLU A 18 31.57 -7.20 -9.94
C GLU A 18 32.52 -8.28 -10.47
N LYS A 19 33.54 -8.63 -9.68
CA LYS A 19 34.44 -9.73 -10.03
C LYS A 19 33.69 -11.05 -10.15
N HIS A 20 32.86 -11.38 -9.16
CA HIS A 20 32.10 -12.62 -9.14
C HIS A 20 31.09 -12.70 -10.29
N TYR A 21 30.47 -11.58 -10.66
CA TYR A 21 29.62 -11.48 -11.83
C TYR A 21 30.36 -11.90 -13.10
N GLN A 22 31.60 -11.44 -13.31
CA GLN A 22 32.38 -11.85 -14.49
C GLN A 22 32.64 -13.36 -14.54
N GLU A 23 32.67 -14.05 -13.40
CA GLU A 23 32.86 -15.50 -13.31
C GLU A 23 31.59 -16.27 -13.69
N ILE A 24 30.40 -15.74 -13.39
CA ILE A 24 29.13 -16.48 -13.52
C ILE A 24 28.16 -15.94 -14.58
N LYS A 25 28.45 -14.78 -15.19
CA LYS A 25 27.56 -14.09 -16.14
C LYS A 25 27.16 -14.92 -17.38
N ASP A 26 27.94 -15.95 -17.72
CA ASP A 26 27.67 -16.84 -18.86
C ASP A 26 27.00 -18.16 -18.43
N GLN A 27 26.95 -18.46 -17.13
CA GLN A 27 26.26 -19.65 -16.59
C GLN A 27 24.74 -19.47 -16.67
N LYS A 28 24.03 -20.50 -17.13
CA LYS A 28 22.57 -20.52 -17.21
C LYS A 28 22.00 -21.09 -15.91
N MET A 29 20.73 -20.75 -15.63
CA MET A 29 19.99 -21.27 -14.47
C MET A 29 20.09 -22.80 -14.36
N VAL A 30 19.96 -23.51 -15.49
CA VAL A 30 20.02 -24.98 -15.54
C VAL A 30 21.38 -25.55 -15.12
N ASP A 31 22.48 -24.82 -15.40
CA ASP A 31 23.83 -25.25 -15.04
C ASP A 31 23.98 -25.26 -13.51
N PHE A 32 23.47 -24.24 -12.84
CA PHE A 32 23.47 -24.17 -11.37
C PHE A 32 22.70 -25.34 -10.71
N PHE A 33 21.64 -25.86 -11.33
CA PHE A 33 20.93 -27.04 -10.83
C PHE A 33 21.69 -28.33 -11.09
N ALA A 34 22.41 -28.41 -12.22
CA ALA A 34 23.24 -29.57 -12.53
C ALA A 34 24.45 -29.69 -11.58
N GLU A 35 25.01 -28.55 -11.18
CA GLU A 35 26.17 -28.47 -10.28
C GLU A 35 25.81 -28.70 -8.79
N ASP A 36 24.57 -28.43 -8.38
CA ASP A 36 24.12 -28.57 -6.99
C ASP A 36 22.74 -29.23 -6.89
N THR A 37 22.74 -30.54 -6.62
CA THR A 37 21.50 -31.34 -6.50
C THR A 37 20.62 -30.94 -5.31
N SER A 38 21.14 -30.16 -4.36
CA SER A 38 20.42 -29.64 -3.19
C SER A 38 20.04 -28.17 -3.31
N ARG A 39 20.20 -27.58 -4.50
CA ARG A 39 19.99 -26.16 -4.75
C ARG A 39 18.59 -25.67 -4.35
N ALA A 40 17.53 -26.41 -4.70
CA ALA A 40 16.17 -26.02 -4.34
C ALA A 40 15.99 -25.90 -2.82
N GLU A 41 16.65 -26.76 -2.04
CA GLU A 41 16.59 -26.75 -0.58
C GLU A 41 17.40 -25.62 0.05
N LYS A 42 18.53 -25.24 -0.58
CA LYS A 42 19.39 -24.13 -0.13
C LYS A 42 18.83 -22.76 -0.45
N PHE A 43 18.11 -22.62 -1.56
CA PHE A 43 17.59 -21.36 -2.08
C PHE A 43 16.06 -21.29 -1.98
N GLN A 44 15.56 -21.59 -0.79
CA GLN A 44 14.16 -21.41 -0.41
C GLN A 44 14.06 -20.70 0.95
N LEU A 45 12.97 -19.95 1.16
CA LEU A 45 12.59 -19.42 2.46
C LEU A 45 11.18 -19.90 2.78
N ARG A 46 10.95 -20.24 4.06
CA ARG A 46 9.63 -20.60 4.57
C ARG A 46 9.28 -19.66 5.71
N TRP A 47 8.13 -19.00 5.61
CA TRP A 47 7.63 -18.13 6.66
C TRP A 47 6.12 -18.29 6.79
N ASN A 48 5.67 -18.86 7.90
CA ASN A 48 4.28 -19.27 8.08
C ASN A 48 3.80 -20.12 6.89
N ASN A 49 2.79 -19.63 6.17
CA ASN A 49 2.21 -20.30 5.00
C ASN A 49 2.90 -19.90 3.68
N PHE A 50 3.88 -18.99 3.69
CA PHE A 50 4.60 -18.58 2.50
C PHE A 50 5.80 -19.48 2.24
N PHE A 51 5.89 -19.93 1.00
CA PHE A 51 7.05 -20.60 0.43
C PHE A 51 7.64 -19.70 -0.66
N VAL A 52 8.87 -19.22 -0.46
CA VAL A 52 9.58 -18.38 -1.42
C VAL A 52 10.72 -19.19 -2.00
N ASP A 53 10.53 -19.71 -3.21
CA ASP A 53 11.57 -20.36 -3.99
C ASP A 53 12.34 -19.30 -4.80
N TYR A 54 13.61 -19.10 -4.45
CA TYR A 54 14.52 -18.22 -5.18
C TYR A 54 15.66 -19.01 -5.85
N SER A 55 15.55 -20.33 -5.96
CA SER A 55 16.56 -21.22 -6.54
C SER A 55 16.73 -21.06 -8.05
N LYS A 56 15.71 -20.56 -8.76
CA LYS A 56 15.74 -20.33 -10.20
C LYS A 56 16.46 -19.03 -10.60
N ASN A 57 17.01 -18.31 -9.62
CA ASN A 57 17.84 -17.14 -9.87
C ASN A 57 19.26 -17.55 -10.30
N ARG A 58 19.92 -16.70 -11.09
CA ARG A 58 21.32 -16.90 -11.55
C ARG A 58 22.31 -16.45 -10.48
N ILE A 59 22.35 -17.21 -9.38
CA ILE A 59 23.15 -16.97 -8.17
C ILE A 59 23.70 -18.30 -7.63
N ASN A 60 24.80 -18.27 -6.88
CA ASN A 60 25.25 -19.38 -6.04
C ASN A 60 25.46 -18.91 -4.59
N SER A 61 26.01 -19.77 -3.72
CA SER A 61 26.22 -19.43 -2.31
C SER A 61 27.17 -18.24 -2.15
N THR A 62 28.20 -18.14 -2.98
CA THR A 62 29.10 -16.98 -3.01
C THR A 62 28.35 -15.71 -3.38
N THR A 63 27.48 -15.75 -4.39
CA THR A 63 26.64 -14.59 -4.74
C THR A 63 25.77 -14.15 -3.55
N LYS A 64 25.10 -15.10 -2.88
CA LYS A 64 24.27 -14.83 -1.70
C LYS A 64 25.08 -14.15 -0.60
N ASP A 65 26.22 -14.73 -0.24
CA ASP A 65 27.07 -14.20 0.84
C ASP A 65 27.61 -12.79 0.53
N LEU A 66 27.98 -12.53 -0.73
CA LEU A 66 28.44 -11.21 -1.16
C LEU A 66 27.31 -10.16 -1.15
N LEU A 67 26.10 -10.53 -1.56
CA LEU A 67 24.93 -9.64 -1.48
C LEU A 67 24.57 -9.32 -0.01
N LEU A 68 24.66 -10.31 0.88
CA LEU A 68 24.48 -10.09 2.32
C LEU A 68 25.61 -9.23 2.91
N ALA A 69 26.85 -9.40 2.45
CA ALA A 69 27.95 -8.53 2.82
C ALA A 69 27.69 -7.07 2.38
N LEU A 70 27.17 -6.86 1.17
CA LEU A 70 26.76 -5.53 0.69
C LEU A 70 25.72 -4.90 1.62
N ALA A 71 24.64 -5.63 1.97
CA ALA A 71 23.62 -5.14 2.89
C ALA A 71 24.19 -4.71 4.26
N ASN A 72 25.17 -5.44 4.76
CA ASN A 72 25.86 -5.11 6.01
C ASN A 72 26.78 -3.89 5.85
N GLU A 73 27.57 -3.81 4.77
CA GLU A 73 28.49 -2.70 4.49
C GLU A 73 27.75 -1.37 4.27
N VAL A 74 26.51 -1.38 3.75
CA VAL A 74 25.66 -0.18 3.64
C VAL A 74 24.81 0.10 4.89
N GLU A 75 25.05 -0.62 5.99
CA GLU A 75 24.35 -0.47 7.27
C GLU A 75 22.80 -0.61 7.16
N LEU A 76 22.30 -1.56 6.35
CA LEU A 76 20.85 -1.75 6.14
C LEU A 76 20.08 -1.93 7.47
N LYS A 77 20.66 -2.61 8.45
CA LYS A 77 20.02 -2.84 9.76
C LYS A 77 19.80 -1.53 10.54
N ASP A 78 20.75 -0.58 10.48
CA ASP A 78 20.58 0.76 11.05
C ASP A 78 19.46 1.51 10.32
N ALA A 79 19.41 1.42 8.99
CA ALA A 79 18.37 2.07 8.19
C ALA A 79 16.96 1.56 8.51
N ILE A 80 16.80 0.24 8.68
CA ILE A 80 15.55 -0.40 9.11
C ILE A 80 15.13 0.15 10.47
N GLU A 81 16.01 0.10 11.48
CA GLU A 81 15.66 0.58 12.82
C GLU A 81 15.31 2.07 12.83
N LYS A 82 16.02 2.91 12.07
CA LYS A 82 15.68 4.33 11.92
C LYS A 82 14.29 4.53 11.31
N GLN A 83 13.92 3.76 10.29
CA GLN A 83 12.57 3.80 9.73
C GLN A 83 11.53 3.46 10.81
N PHE A 84 11.68 2.33 11.50
CA PHE A 84 10.72 1.85 12.48
C PHE A 84 10.63 2.74 13.73
N ASN A 85 11.72 3.39 14.12
CA ASN A 85 11.76 4.29 15.28
C ASN A 85 11.28 5.72 14.94
N GLY A 86 10.95 6.00 13.67
CA GLY A 86 10.39 7.29 13.27
C GLY A 86 11.41 8.39 13.06
N ASP A 87 12.68 8.03 12.81
CA ASP A 87 13.67 9.00 12.39
C ASP A 87 13.25 9.66 11.07
N LYS A 88 13.67 10.91 10.87
CA LYS A 88 13.38 11.69 9.66
C LYS A 88 14.23 11.23 8.48
N ILE A 89 14.00 10.02 8.00
CA ILE A 89 14.77 9.39 6.92
C ILE A 89 14.41 9.93 5.53
N ASN A 90 13.22 10.52 5.36
CA ASN A 90 12.90 11.31 4.18
C ASN A 90 13.53 12.69 4.34
N GLN A 91 14.79 12.80 3.91
CA GLN A 91 15.63 13.97 4.17
C GLN A 91 15.18 15.21 3.39
N THR A 92 14.80 15.04 2.12
CA THR A 92 14.45 16.17 1.24
C THR A 92 13.18 16.89 1.70
N GLU A 93 12.26 16.19 2.37
CA GLU A 93 11.06 16.78 2.96
C GLU A 93 11.15 16.94 4.50
N GLY A 94 12.22 16.47 5.14
CA GLY A 94 12.39 16.52 6.59
C GLY A 94 11.35 15.70 7.38
N ARG A 95 10.90 14.56 6.84
CA ARG A 95 9.80 13.75 7.39
C ARG A 95 10.23 12.35 7.84
N ALA A 96 9.49 11.80 8.79
CA ALA A 96 9.55 10.37 9.11
C ALA A 96 8.83 9.54 8.04
N VAL A 97 9.12 8.23 7.99
CA VAL A 97 8.46 7.27 7.08
C VAL A 97 7.92 6.12 7.91
N LEU A 98 6.68 6.26 8.40
CA LEU A 98 6.14 5.46 9.50
C LEU A 98 4.88 4.65 9.14
N HIS A 99 4.73 4.26 7.88
CA HIS A 99 3.57 3.46 7.46
C HIS A 99 3.45 2.12 8.21
N THR A 100 4.55 1.57 8.75
CA THR A 100 4.57 0.38 9.61
C THR A 100 3.85 0.61 10.96
N ALA A 101 3.88 1.83 11.48
CA ALA A 101 3.18 2.19 12.72
C ALA A 101 1.65 2.12 12.61
N LEU A 102 1.10 2.10 11.39
CA LEU A 102 -0.34 1.94 11.12
C LEU A 102 -0.87 0.56 11.51
N ARG A 103 0.03 -0.43 11.58
CA ARG A 103 -0.30 -1.86 11.70
C ARG A 103 0.54 -2.61 12.73
N GLY A 104 1.57 -1.97 13.29
CA GLY A 104 2.36 -2.51 14.41
C GLY A 104 1.54 -2.74 15.68
N LYS A 105 2.10 -3.43 16.67
CA LYS A 105 1.43 -3.68 17.97
C LYS A 105 1.23 -2.38 18.76
N ASP A 106 2.27 -1.55 18.81
CA ASP A 106 2.29 -0.29 19.56
C ASP A 106 1.88 0.90 18.68
N LYS A 107 0.68 0.82 18.10
CA LYS A 107 0.14 1.91 17.27
C LYS A 107 0.03 3.21 18.08
N PRO A 108 0.39 4.38 17.50
CA PRO A 108 0.08 5.67 18.10
C PRO A 108 -1.40 5.81 18.43
N GLN A 109 -1.73 6.60 19.45
CA GLN A 109 -3.11 6.76 19.90
C GLN A 109 -4.01 7.31 18.79
N GLU A 110 -3.52 8.27 18.01
CA GLU A 110 -4.27 8.83 16.87
C GLU A 110 -4.62 7.77 15.81
N VAL A 111 -3.78 6.75 15.63
CA VAL A 111 -4.00 5.66 14.68
C VAL A 111 -5.10 4.74 15.23
N LYS A 112 -5.05 4.39 16.51
CA LYS A 112 -6.07 3.56 17.16
C LYS A 112 -7.45 4.20 17.09
N GLU A 113 -7.52 5.51 17.39
CA GLU A 113 -8.76 6.28 17.31
C GLU A 113 -9.30 6.35 15.88
N THR A 114 -8.42 6.55 14.90
CA THR A 114 -8.82 6.57 13.49
C THR A 114 -9.33 5.20 13.04
N LEU A 115 -8.65 4.11 13.40
CA LEU A 115 -9.08 2.75 13.09
C LEU A 115 -10.43 2.42 13.76
N GLN A 116 -10.63 2.83 15.01
CA GLN A 116 -11.91 2.65 15.69
C GLN A 116 -13.02 3.44 14.98
N LYS A 117 -12.77 4.68 14.59
CA LYS A 117 -13.71 5.49 13.80
C LYS A 117 -14.05 4.82 12.46
N MET A 118 -13.05 4.27 11.76
CA MET A 118 -13.28 3.51 10.52
C MET A 118 -14.13 2.27 10.76
N LYS A 119 -13.91 1.56 11.87
CA LYS A 119 -14.71 0.39 12.26
C LYS A 119 -16.17 0.76 12.46
N ASP A 120 -16.43 1.78 13.27
CA ASP A 120 -17.79 2.21 13.59
C ASP A 120 -18.51 2.70 12.32
N PHE A 121 -17.84 3.55 11.54
CA PHE A 121 -18.39 4.04 10.28
C PHE A 121 -18.70 2.94 9.26
N SER A 122 -17.72 2.07 8.96
CA SER A 122 -17.93 0.99 7.99
C SER A 122 -19.03 0.03 8.45
N GLN A 123 -19.13 -0.26 9.75
CA GLN A 123 -20.21 -1.07 10.31
C GLN A 123 -21.58 -0.40 10.15
N GLU A 124 -21.69 0.92 10.35
CA GLU A 124 -22.95 1.66 10.13
C GLU A 124 -23.37 1.63 8.67
N VAL A 125 -22.44 1.81 7.73
CA VAL A 125 -22.71 1.73 6.28
C VAL A 125 -23.14 0.32 5.90
N ILE A 126 -22.37 -0.71 6.29
CA ILE A 126 -22.64 -2.12 5.96
C ILE A 126 -23.95 -2.60 6.59
N SER A 127 -24.26 -2.23 7.84
CA SER A 127 -25.53 -2.63 8.46
C SER A 127 -26.75 -1.89 7.91
N GLY A 128 -26.53 -0.84 7.11
CA GLY A 128 -27.56 0.08 6.66
C GLY A 128 -28.10 0.98 7.76
N ALA A 129 -27.40 1.10 8.89
CA ALA A 129 -27.72 2.07 9.94
C ALA A 129 -27.39 3.51 9.47
N TRP A 130 -26.32 3.67 8.69
CA TRP A 130 -26.06 4.90 7.97
C TRP A 130 -27.11 5.10 6.88
N LYS A 131 -27.86 6.19 6.96
CA LYS A 131 -28.92 6.51 6.00
C LYS A 131 -28.52 7.67 5.10
N GLY A 132 -28.87 7.55 3.82
CA GLY A 132 -28.84 8.66 2.88
C GLY A 132 -29.84 9.77 3.24
N SER A 133 -29.89 10.80 2.41
CA SER A 133 -30.76 11.96 2.55
C SER A 133 -32.24 11.59 2.69
N THR A 134 -32.69 10.57 1.97
CA THR A 134 -34.07 10.08 1.96
C THR A 134 -34.38 9.00 2.99
N GLY A 135 -33.42 8.66 3.86
CA GLY A 135 -33.61 7.61 4.88
C GLY A 135 -33.36 6.19 4.38
N LYS A 136 -33.02 6.01 3.09
CA LYS A 136 -32.60 4.72 2.52
C LYS A 136 -31.20 4.33 3.00
N ALA A 137 -30.93 3.03 3.06
CA ALA A 137 -29.58 2.54 3.35
C ALA A 137 -28.67 2.75 2.13
N ILE A 138 -27.37 2.95 2.38
CA ILE A 138 -26.36 3.03 1.32
C ILE A 138 -26.20 1.65 0.67
N THR A 139 -26.14 1.64 -0.66
CA THR A 139 -25.89 0.44 -1.49
C THR A 139 -24.54 0.51 -2.17
N ASP A 140 -24.03 1.71 -2.42
CA ASP A 140 -22.83 1.95 -3.23
C ASP A 140 -21.86 2.90 -2.52
N VAL A 141 -20.57 2.59 -2.61
CA VAL A 141 -19.47 3.40 -2.09
C VAL A 141 -18.52 3.74 -3.23
N VAL A 142 -18.24 5.01 -3.45
CA VAL A 142 -17.37 5.48 -4.52
C VAL A 142 -16.15 6.16 -3.91
N ASN A 143 -14.97 5.58 -4.10
CA ASN A 143 -13.69 6.16 -3.70
C ASN A 143 -13.18 7.10 -4.78
N ILE A 144 -12.93 8.36 -4.43
CA ILE A 144 -12.43 9.39 -5.35
C ILE A 144 -11.02 9.80 -4.90
N GLY A 145 -10.01 9.44 -5.68
CA GLY A 145 -8.61 9.69 -5.36
C GLY A 145 -7.71 9.29 -6.51
N ILE A 146 -6.44 9.71 -6.51
CA ILE A 146 -5.48 9.33 -7.57
C ILE A 146 -4.19 8.76 -6.97
N GLY A 147 -3.54 7.86 -7.71
CA GLY A 147 -2.26 7.26 -7.33
C GLY A 147 -2.39 6.48 -6.02
N GLY A 148 -1.66 6.90 -4.99
CA GLY A 148 -1.69 6.23 -3.68
C GLY A 148 -3.04 6.23 -2.97
N SER A 149 -3.92 7.19 -3.31
CA SER A 149 -5.29 7.28 -2.79
C SER A 149 -6.28 6.32 -3.47
N ASP A 150 -5.84 5.59 -4.49
CA ASP A 150 -6.69 4.79 -5.38
C ASP A 150 -6.13 3.38 -5.61
N LEU A 151 -4.90 3.28 -6.10
CA LEU A 151 -4.28 2.01 -6.52
C LEU A 151 -4.27 0.94 -5.42
N GLY A 152 -3.88 1.32 -4.20
CA GLY A 152 -3.84 0.41 -3.06
C GLY A 152 -5.23 -0.08 -2.65
N PRO A 153 -6.19 0.83 -2.36
CA PRO A 153 -7.58 0.47 -2.14
C PRO A 153 -8.20 -0.40 -3.22
N GLN A 154 -8.06 -0.03 -4.49
CA GLN A 154 -8.63 -0.78 -5.61
C GLN A 154 -8.04 -2.19 -5.70
N MET A 155 -6.71 -2.30 -5.64
CA MET A 155 -6.04 -3.60 -5.67
C MET A 155 -6.50 -4.52 -4.54
N ILE A 156 -6.66 -4.01 -3.32
CA ILE A 156 -7.11 -4.83 -2.18
C ILE A 156 -8.59 -5.22 -2.30
N VAL A 157 -9.46 -4.32 -2.76
CA VAL A 157 -10.88 -4.65 -2.97
C VAL A 157 -11.04 -5.76 -4.02
N ASP A 158 -10.27 -5.71 -5.12
CA ASP A 158 -10.22 -6.77 -6.13
C ASP A 158 -9.61 -8.06 -5.56
N ALA A 159 -8.48 -7.97 -4.85
CA ALA A 159 -7.76 -9.10 -4.26
C ALA A 159 -8.59 -9.88 -3.24
N LEU A 160 -9.46 -9.18 -2.50
CA LEU A 160 -10.28 -9.73 -1.43
C LEU A 160 -11.75 -9.89 -1.83
N GLN A 161 -12.07 -9.91 -3.13
CA GLN A 161 -13.45 -10.01 -3.62
C GLN A 161 -14.22 -11.21 -3.05
N TYR A 162 -13.55 -12.31 -2.71
CA TYR A 162 -14.17 -13.46 -2.02
C TYR A 162 -14.79 -13.09 -0.66
N TYR A 163 -14.21 -12.11 0.05
CA TYR A 163 -14.62 -11.66 1.38
C TYR A 163 -15.58 -10.46 1.35
N ARG A 164 -16.06 -10.06 0.16
CA ARG A 164 -16.93 -8.89 0.02
C ARG A 164 -18.29 -9.08 0.68
N ASN A 165 -18.91 -7.97 1.04
CA ASN A 165 -20.32 -7.93 1.44
C ASN A 165 -21.22 -7.48 0.26
N HIS A 166 -22.40 -6.95 0.55
CA HIS A 166 -23.40 -6.57 -0.45
C HIS A 166 -23.18 -5.18 -1.07
N LEU A 167 -22.31 -4.34 -0.51
CA LEU A 167 -22.06 -2.99 -1.03
C LEU A 167 -21.36 -3.05 -2.39
N GLY A 168 -21.85 -2.28 -3.34
CA GLY A 168 -21.09 -1.94 -4.55
C GLY A 168 -19.95 -0.99 -4.17
N VAL A 169 -18.73 -1.28 -4.61
CA VAL A 169 -17.57 -0.40 -4.36
C VAL A 169 -16.90 -0.05 -5.67
N HIS A 170 -16.77 1.25 -5.91
CA HIS A 170 -16.34 1.83 -7.18
C HIS A 170 -15.17 2.80 -6.96
N PHE A 171 -14.40 3.06 -8.01
CA PHE A 171 -13.18 3.87 -7.94
C PHE A 171 -13.16 4.89 -9.07
N ILE A 172 -12.93 6.16 -8.73
CA ILE A 172 -12.78 7.27 -9.68
C ILE A 172 -11.44 7.93 -9.43
N SER A 173 -10.55 7.87 -10.43
CA SER A 173 -9.19 8.39 -10.29
C SER A 173 -8.72 9.26 -11.44
N ASN A 174 -8.90 8.81 -12.68
CA ASN A 174 -8.61 9.62 -13.86
C ASN A 174 -9.46 10.90 -13.87
N VAL A 175 -8.87 12.04 -14.28
CA VAL A 175 -9.57 13.33 -14.43
C VAL A 175 -10.44 13.38 -15.68
N ASP A 176 -10.23 12.43 -16.59
CA ASP A 176 -11.09 12.24 -17.75
C ASP A 176 -12.56 12.09 -17.33
N GLY A 177 -13.41 12.95 -17.89
CA GLY A 177 -14.82 13.03 -17.54
C GLY A 177 -15.59 11.74 -17.84
N ASP A 178 -15.14 10.97 -18.84
CA ASP A 178 -15.74 9.69 -19.19
C ASP A 178 -15.64 8.71 -18.01
N HIS A 179 -14.52 8.67 -17.29
CA HIS A 179 -14.37 7.79 -16.14
C HIS A 179 -15.38 8.10 -15.02
N VAL A 180 -15.59 9.40 -14.75
CA VAL A 180 -16.57 9.84 -13.75
C VAL A 180 -17.98 9.48 -14.19
N MET A 181 -18.34 9.81 -15.44
CA MET A 181 -19.70 9.62 -15.96
C MET A 181 -20.05 8.13 -16.08
N GLU A 182 -19.15 7.31 -16.61
CA GLU A 182 -19.34 5.86 -16.72
C GLU A 182 -19.51 5.20 -15.35
N THR A 183 -18.81 5.70 -14.32
CA THR A 183 -18.94 5.17 -12.96
C THR A 183 -20.28 5.54 -12.31
N ILE A 184 -20.78 6.76 -12.50
CA ILE A 184 -21.97 7.26 -11.80
C ILE A 184 -23.28 7.09 -12.56
N GLN A 185 -23.26 6.71 -13.84
CA GLN A 185 -24.46 6.68 -14.70
C GLN A 185 -25.57 5.77 -14.18
N ASP A 186 -25.21 4.64 -13.57
CA ASP A 186 -26.13 3.62 -13.06
C ASP A 186 -26.33 3.70 -11.54
N LEU A 187 -25.72 4.71 -10.88
CA LEU A 187 -25.81 4.88 -9.43
C LEU A 187 -27.02 5.73 -9.02
N ASP A 188 -27.64 5.38 -7.89
CA ASP A 188 -28.71 6.19 -7.29
C ASP A 188 -28.10 7.18 -6.28
N PRO A 189 -28.21 8.51 -6.48
CA PRO A 189 -27.69 9.50 -5.55
C PRO A 189 -28.28 9.38 -4.14
N GLU A 190 -29.48 8.80 -3.97
CA GLU A 190 -30.09 8.58 -2.65
C GLU A 190 -29.45 7.44 -1.85
N THR A 191 -28.70 6.54 -2.49
CA THR A 191 -28.08 5.36 -1.86
C THR A 191 -26.58 5.24 -2.12
N THR A 192 -25.95 6.28 -2.66
CA THR A 192 -24.50 6.29 -2.95
C THR A 192 -23.73 7.17 -1.96
N LEU A 193 -22.67 6.62 -1.39
CA LEU A 193 -21.73 7.30 -0.50
C LEU A 193 -20.40 7.57 -1.22
N PHE A 194 -19.87 8.78 -1.10
CA PHE A 194 -18.62 9.21 -1.72
C PHE A 194 -17.52 9.41 -0.67
N ILE A 195 -16.37 8.79 -0.90
CA ILE A 195 -15.16 8.93 -0.07
C ILE A 195 -14.12 9.72 -0.87
N ILE A 196 -13.88 10.98 -0.49
CA ILE A 196 -12.86 11.82 -1.14
C ILE A 196 -11.52 11.63 -0.45
N VAL A 197 -10.53 11.10 -1.15
CA VAL A 197 -9.23 10.75 -0.60
C VAL A 197 -8.13 11.63 -1.21
N SER A 198 -7.79 12.72 -0.53
CA SER A 198 -6.70 13.60 -0.94
C SER A 198 -6.02 14.21 0.28
N LYS A 199 -4.70 13.99 0.40
CA LYS A 199 -3.91 14.49 1.52
C LYS A 199 -3.97 16.02 1.62
N SER A 200 -3.75 16.71 0.49
CA SER A 200 -3.77 18.18 0.43
C SER A 200 -5.17 18.74 0.23
N PHE A 201 -6.10 17.92 -0.27
CA PHE A 201 -7.42 18.36 -0.75
C PHE A 201 -7.33 19.44 -1.83
N THR A 202 -6.23 19.44 -2.59
CA THR A 202 -5.97 20.37 -3.70
C THR A 202 -5.54 19.66 -4.98
N THR A 203 -5.40 18.34 -4.95
CA THR A 203 -5.05 17.52 -6.12
C THR A 203 -6.07 17.77 -7.23
N GLN A 204 -5.61 18.25 -8.39
CA GLN A 204 -6.48 18.76 -9.44
C GLN A 204 -7.48 17.70 -9.91
N GLU A 205 -7.01 16.48 -10.16
CA GLU A 205 -7.81 15.35 -10.62
C GLU A 205 -8.88 15.01 -9.58
N THR A 206 -8.49 14.83 -8.32
CA THR A 206 -9.40 14.45 -7.23
C THR A 206 -10.46 15.52 -6.96
N ILE A 207 -10.08 16.81 -6.89
CA ILE A 207 -11.02 17.91 -6.62
C ILE A 207 -11.94 18.14 -7.81
N THR A 208 -11.44 18.00 -9.05
CA THR A 208 -12.28 18.08 -10.25
C THR A 208 -13.33 16.98 -10.24
N ASN A 209 -12.93 15.74 -10.00
CA ASN A 209 -13.85 14.60 -9.91
C ASN A 209 -14.85 14.75 -8.77
N ALA A 210 -14.39 15.16 -7.57
CA ALA A 210 -15.24 15.39 -6.42
C ALA A 210 -16.29 16.47 -6.69
N ASN A 211 -15.91 17.58 -7.34
CA ASN A 211 -16.86 18.64 -7.70
C ASN A 211 -17.85 18.19 -8.79
N THR A 212 -17.40 17.42 -9.78
CA THR A 212 -18.27 16.84 -10.80
C THR A 212 -19.32 15.92 -10.19
N VAL A 213 -18.91 15.01 -9.31
CA VAL A 213 -19.80 14.10 -8.59
C VAL A 213 -20.74 14.87 -7.65
N ARG A 214 -20.24 15.87 -6.93
CA ARG A 214 -21.07 16.74 -6.09
C ARG A 214 -22.13 17.47 -6.90
N ASN A 215 -21.76 18.01 -8.06
CA ASN A 215 -22.71 18.68 -8.95
C ASN A 215 -23.75 17.70 -9.52
N TRP A 216 -23.37 16.46 -9.81
CA TRP A 216 -24.30 15.40 -10.18
C TRP A 216 -25.27 15.08 -9.04
N PHE A 217 -24.77 14.89 -7.81
CA PHE A 217 -25.57 14.60 -6.61
C PHE A 217 -26.58 15.72 -6.30
N LEU A 218 -26.15 16.98 -6.41
CA LEU A 218 -27.00 18.15 -6.14
C LEU A 218 -28.09 18.39 -7.20
N LYS A 219 -28.16 17.60 -8.28
CA LYS A 219 -29.31 17.64 -9.21
C LYS A 219 -30.58 17.07 -8.57
N SER A 220 -30.44 16.18 -7.59
CA SER A 220 -31.55 15.49 -6.92
C SER A 220 -31.53 15.59 -5.39
N ALA A 221 -30.53 16.24 -4.80
CA ALA A 221 -30.36 16.42 -3.36
C ALA A 221 -30.05 17.87 -2.98
N SER A 222 -30.21 18.22 -1.71
CA SER A 222 -29.89 19.56 -1.20
C SER A 222 -28.41 19.71 -0.82
N LYS A 223 -27.97 20.94 -0.55
CA LYS A 223 -26.60 21.17 -0.05
C LYS A 223 -26.38 20.58 1.33
N GLU A 224 -27.43 20.57 2.16
CA GLU A 224 -27.42 20.01 3.51
C GLU A 224 -27.24 18.49 3.48
N ASP A 225 -27.67 17.83 2.40
CA ASP A 225 -27.54 16.38 2.21
C ASP A 225 -26.10 15.91 1.93
N VAL A 226 -25.19 16.83 1.56
CA VAL A 226 -23.77 16.51 1.34
C VAL A 226 -23.15 15.84 2.58
N ALA A 227 -23.53 16.27 3.78
CA ALA A 227 -23.04 15.70 5.03
C ALA A 227 -23.47 14.24 5.28
N LYS A 228 -24.43 13.70 4.53
CA LYS A 228 -24.86 12.29 4.62
C LYS A 228 -24.26 11.39 3.54
N HIS A 229 -23.78 11.98 2.45
CA HIS A 229 -23.31 11.26 1.27
C HIS A 229 -21.83 11.47 0.96
N PHE A 230 -21.14 12.36 1.68
CA PHE A 230 -19.73 12.64 1.45
C PHE A 230 -18.94 12.54 2.76
N VAL A 231 -17.85 11.80 2.68
CA VAL A 231 -16.81 11.72 3.72
C VAL A 231 -15.45 12.02 3.09
N ALA A 232 -14.48 12.42 3.90
CA ALA A 232 -13.15 12.78 3.41
C ALA A 232 -12.04 12.09 4.20
N VAL A 233 -10.99 11.69 3.49
CA VAL A 233 -9.70 11.29 4.06
C VAL A 233 -8.69 12.37 3.67
N SER A 234 -8.31 13.22 4.64
CA SER A 234 -7.50 14.41 4.36
C SER A 234 -6.76 14.94 5.58
N THR A 235 -5.77 15.81 5.34
CA THR A 235 -5.14 16.64 6.38
C THR A 235 -5.60 18.09 6.38
N ASN A 236 -6.31 18.50 5.34
CA ASN A 236 -6.76 19.88 5.13
C ASN A 236 -8.23 20.02 5.53
N LEU A 237 -8.47 20.29 6.83
CA LEU A 237 -9.81 20.39 7.39
C LEU A 237 -10.60 21.58 6.83
N GLU A 238 -9.92 22.68 6.49
CA GLU A 238 -10.54 23.90 5.96
C GLU A 238 -11.17 23.64 4.59
N SER A 239 -10.41 23.10 3.63
CA SER A 239 -10.94 22.82 2.29
C SER A 239 -12.01 21.72 2.29
N VAL A 240 -11.95 20.78 3.23
CA VAL A 240 -13.00 19.76 3.41
C VAL A 240 -14.30 20.38 3.93
N LYS A 241 -14.20 21.33 4.88
CA LYS A 241 -15.35 22.10 5.38
C LYS A 241 -15.98 22.96 4.29
N GLU A 242 -15.16 23.65 3.49
CA GLU A 242 -15.61 24.45 2.35
C GLU A 242 -16.38 23.61 1.31
N PHE A 243 -16.01 22.34 1.15
CA PHE A 243 -16.72 21.40 0.28
C PHE A 243 -18.13 21.04 0.81
N GLY A 244 -18.35 21.17 2.12
CA GLY A 244 -19.61 20.87 2.82
C GLY A 244 -19.62 19.54 3.57
N ILE A 245 -18.45 18.92 3.78
CA ILE A 245 -18.33 17.67 4.56
C ILE A 245 -18.29 18.02 6.05
N ALA A 246 -19.10 17.32 6.84
CA ALA A 246 -19.17 17.54 8.28
C ALA A 246 -17.90 17.07 9.01
N ASP A 247 -17.53 17.72 10.11
CA ASP A 247 -16.28 17.45 10.85
C ASP A 247 -16.18 15.98 11.31
N GLN A 248 -17.31 15.41 11.75
CA GLN A 248 -17.37 14.01 12.14
C GLN A 248 -17.12 13.03 10.98
N ASN A 249 -17.24 13.47 9.72
CA ASN A 249 -17.03 12.67 8.52
C ASN A 249 -15.61 12.80 7.95
N ILE A 250 -14.71 13.49 8.65
CA ILE A 250 -13.32 13.66 8.24
C ILE A 250 -12.45 12.61 8.93
N PHE A 251 -11.77 11.78 8.16
CA PHE A 251 -10.80 10.81 8.63
C PHE A 251 -9.39 11.36 8.43
N PRO A 252 -8.58 11.46 9.49
CA PRO A 252 -7.29 12.12 9.39
C PRO A 252 -6.27 11.28 8.63
N MET A 253 -5.31 11.97 8.02
CA MET A 253 -4.09 11.39 7.49
C MET A 253 -2.88 12.06 8.15
N TRP A 254 -1.72 11.40 8.13
CA TRP A 254 -0.50 11.95 8.75
C TRP A 254 0.59 12.24 7.73
N ASN A 255 1.41 13.25 8.02
CA ASN A 255 2.48 13.68 7.11
C ASN A 255 3.53 12.58 6.85
N TRP A 256 3.75 11.69 7.81
CA TRP A 256 4.67 10.55 7.77
C TRP A 256 4.12 9.32 7.01
N VAL A 257 2.86 9.37 6.56
CA VAL A 257 2.29 8.39 5.63
C VAL A 257 2.47 8.89 4.19
N GLY A 258 3.30 8.18 3.43
CA GLY A 258 3.45 8.41 1.99
C GLY A 258 2.27 7.81 1.21
N GLY A 259 1.86 8.45 0.12
CA GLY A 259 0.67 8.04 -0.66
C GLY A 259 0.70 6.57 -1.09
N ARG A 260 1.79 6.11 -1.71
CA ARG A 260 1.95 4.71 -2.13
C ARG A 260 2.07 3.69 -0.99
N PHE A 261 2.11 4.16 0.27
CA PHE A 261 2.13 3.34 1.48
C PHE A 261 0.92 3.63 2.38
N SER A 262 -0.16 4.20 1.82
CA SER A 262 -1.24 4.77 2.63
C SER A 262 -2.45 3.87 2.85
N LEU A 263 -2.63 2.80 2.07
CA LEU A 263 -3.82 1.93 2.16
C LEU A 263 -4.10 1.34 3.55
N TRP A 264 -3.10 1.35 4.43
CA TRP A 264 -3.18 0.88 5.82
C TRP A 264 -3.77 1.92 6.79
N SER A 265 -3.99 3.15 6.34
CA SER A 265 -4.54 4.25 7.14
C SER A 265 -6.04 4.43 6.85
N ALA A 266 -6.59 5.60 7.15
CA ALA A 266 -7.91 6.03 6.69
C ALA A 266 -8.11 5.93 5.16
N VAL A 267 -7.05 5.90 4.36
CA VAL A 267 -7.15 5.66 2.90
C VAL A 267 -7.78 4.29 2.60
N GLY A 268 -7.63 3.31 3.50
CA GLY A 268 -8.27 2.00 3.39
C GLY A 268 -9.76 1.98 3.79
N LEU A 269 -10.42 3.13 3.98
CA LEU A 269 -11.84 3.16 4.38
C LEU A 269 -12.76 2.46 3.37
N SER A 270 -12.50 2.62 2.08
CA SER A 270 -13.23 1.90 1.02
C SER A 270 -13.02 0.38 1.10
N ILE A 271 -11.83 -0.09 1.49
CA ILE A 271 -11.56 -1.51 1.77
C ILE A 271 -12.43 -1.97 2.96
N ALA A 272 -12.43 -1.22 4.06
CA ALA A 272 -13.22 -1.55 5.24
C ALA A 272 -14.73 -1.62 4.93
N CYS A 273 -15.24 -0.74 4.08
CA CYS A 273 -16.60 -0.83 3.58
C CYS A 273 -16.83 -2.07 2.69
N ALA A 274 -15.89 -2.41 1.80
CA ALA A 274 -16.03 -3.51 0.85
C ALA A 274 -16.06 -4.90 1.51
N VAL A 275 -15.14 -5.16 2.44
CA VAL A 275 -14.94 -6.48 3.05
C VAL A 275 -15.28 -6.54 4.53
N GLY A 276 -15.69 -5.43 5.13
CA GLY A 276 -15.92 -5.33 6.58
C GLY A 276 -14.64 -5.09 7.37
N PHE A 277 -14.77 -4.40 8.50
CA PHE A 277 -13.61 -3.97 9.28
C PHE A 277 -12.79 -5.13 9.86
N ASP A 278 -13.41 -6.26 10.21
CA ASP A 278 -12.66 -7.41 10.77
C ASP A 278 -11.71 -8.04 9.73
N ASN A 279 -12.10 -8.06 8.45
CA ASN A 279 -11.22 -8.48 7.36
C ASN A 279 -10.13 -7.44 7.08
N TYR A 280 -10.46 -6.14 7.15
CA TYR A 280 -9.47 -5.07 7.06
C TYR A 280 -8.45 -5.12 8.22
N GLN A 281 -8.89 -5.42 9.43
CA GLN A 281 -8.01 -5.62 10.59
C GLN A 281 -7.11 -6.86 10.38
N SER A 282 -7.64 -7.94 9.83
CA SER A 282 -6.86 -9.13 9.48
C SER A 282 -5.77 -8.84 8.42
N LEU A 283 -6.07 -7.97 7.46
CA LEU A 283 -5.10 -7.47 6.49
C LEU A 283 -3.98 -6.66 7.19
N LEU A 284 -4.34 -5.74 8.09
CA LEU A 284 -3.37 -4.98 8.89
C LEU A 284 -2.48 -5.92 9.71
N ASP A 285 -3.07 -6.93 10.35
CA ASP A 285 -2.33 -7.89 11.18
C ASP A 285 -1.37 -8.74 10.34
N GLY A 286 -1.77 -9.14 9.13
CA GLY A 286 -0.89 -9.83 8.17
C GLY A 286 0.32 -8.98 7.79
N ALA A 287 0.10 -7.70 7.48
CA ALA A 287 1.18 -6.78 7.15
C ALA A 287 2.05 -6.43 8.37
N GLY A 288 1.49 -6.33 9.57
CA GLY A 288 2.25 -6.17 10.82
C GLY A 288 3.14 -7.38 11.14
N LYS A 289 2.71 -8.60 10.81
CA LYS A 289 3.56 -9.80 10.92
C LYS A 289 4.74 -9.76 9.95
N MET A 290 4.52 -9.31 8.71
CA MET A 290 5.59 -9.15 7.73
C MET A 290 6.56 -8.02 8.09
N ASP A 291 6.06 -6.92 8.66
CA ASP A 291 6.90 -5.85 9.19
C ASP A 291 7.85 -6.37 10.29
N GLU A 292 7.33 -7.19 11.21
CA GLU A 292 8.13 -7.82 12.26
C GLU A 292 9.18 -8.78 11.67
N HIS A 293 8.77 -9.63 10.71
CA HIS A 293 9.69 -10.51 9.99
C HIS A 293 10.82 -9.74 9.32
N PHE A 294 10.48 -8.64 8.64
CA PHE A 294 11.45 -7.75 8.00
C PHE A 294 12.41 -7.11 9.00
N ARG A 295 11.88 -6.64 10.14
CA ARG A 295 12.65 -5.90 11.15
C ARG A 295 13.64 -6.80 11.89
N THR A 296 13.22 -7.99 12.31
CA THR A 296 13.96 -8.77 13.32
C THR A 296 14.65 -10.03 12.80
N THR A 297 14.28 -10.54 11.63
CA THR A 297 14.90 -11.75 11.06
C THR A 297 16.29 -11.45 10.48
N ASP A 298 17.24 -12.33 10.74
CA ASP A 298 18.58 -12.30 10.14
C ASP A 298 18.47 -12.26 8.60
N PHE A 299 19.28 -11.42 7.94
CA PHE A 299 19.18 -11.16 6.50
C PHE A 299 19.26 -12.42 5.64
N LYS A 300 20.00 -13.45 6.08
CA LYS A 300 20.11 -14.72 5.36
C LYS A 300 18.77 -15.49 5.24
N ASP A 301 17.83 -15.22 6.14
CA ASP A 301 16.50 -15.84 6.27
C ASP A 301 15.34 -14.82 6.04
N ASN A 302 15.68 -13.57 5.74
CA ASN A 302 14.73 -12.46 5.63
C ASN A 302 14.21 -12.34 4.19
N ILE A 303 12.90 -12.47 4.01
CA ILE A 303 12.25 -12.56 2.68
C ILE A 303 12.37 -11.22 1.94
N PRO A 304 11.88 -10.09 2.48
CA PRO A 304 12.03 -8.79 1.80
C PRO A 304 13.47 -8.43 1.46
N VAL A 305 14.43 -8.71 2.36
CA VAL A 305 15.85 -8.42 2.11
C VAL A 305 16.41 -9.29 0.99
N THR A 306 16.10 -10.60 0.99
CA THR A 306 16.53 -11.51 -0.08
C THR A 306 15.99 -11.05 -1.43
N LEU A 307 14.70 -10.73 -1.54
CA LEU A 307 14.10 -10.27 -2.78
C LEU A 307 14.70 -8.94 -3.26
N ALA A 308 14.90 -7.97 -2.35
CA ALA A 308 15.52 -6.70 -2.69
C ALA A 308 16.97 -6.87 -3.20
N LEU A 309 17.76 -7.74 -2.56
CA LEU A 309 19.12 -8.04 -2.98
C LEU A 309 19.18 -8.73 -4.35
N LEU A 310 18.18 -9.56 -4.68
CA LEU A 310 18.06 -10.15 -6.02
C LEU A 310 17.73 -9.08 -7.08
N SER A 311 16.82 -8.15 -6.79
CA SER A 311 16.53 -7.05 -7.71
C SER A 311 17.78 -6.17 -7.93
N ILE A 312 18.58 -5.89 -6.89
CA ILE A 312 19.87 -5.19 -7.02
C ILE A 312 20.84 -5.99 -7.90
N TRP A 313 20.94 -7.30 -7.68
CA TRP A 313 21.78 -8.18 -8.48
C TRP A 313 21.42 -8.11 -9.98
N TYR A 314 20.14 -8.18 -10.31
CA TYR A 314 19.72 -8.13 -11.70
C TYR A 314 19.81 -6.75 -12.33
N ASN A 315 19.36 -5.71 -11.61
CA ASN A 315 19.35 -4.37 -12.14
C ASN A 315 20.77 -3.83 -12.38
N ASN A 316 21.70 -4.10 -11.47
CA ASN A 316 23.01 -3.43 -11.50
C ASN A 316 24.13 -4.28 -12.11
N PHE A 317 24.01 -5.61 -12.13
CA PHE A 317 25.06 -6.49 -12.69
C PHE A 317 24.61 -7.13 -14.00
N PHE A 318 23.36 -7.62 -14.07
CA PHE A 318 22.78 -8.16 -15.30
C PHE A 318 22.13 -7.11 -16.21
N ASP A 319 22.12 -5.84 -15.78
CA ASP A 319 21.54 -4.71 -16.54
C ASP A 319 20.06 -4.92 -16.90
N ALA A 320 19.32 -5.58 -16.00
CA ALA A 320 17.89 -5.79 -16.17
C ALA A 320 17.11 -4.50 -15.80
N GLU A 321 16.51 -3.86 -16.80
CA GLU A 321 15.74 -2.62 -16.63
C GLU A 321 14.29 -2.86 -16.15
N THR A 322 13.80 -4.11 -16.18
CA THR A 322 12.40 -4.44 -15.91
C THR A 322 12.25 -5.59 -14.93
N GLU A 323 11.23 -5.54 -14.08
CA GLU A 323 10.79 -6.66 -13.23
C GLU A 323 9.33 -6.98 -13.54
N ALA A 324 9.04 -8.23 -13.90
CA ALA A 324 7.69 -8.67 -14.20
C ALA A 324 7.02 -9.26 -12.95
N ILE A 325 5.86 -8.73 -12.59
CA ILE A 325 5.00 -9.25 -11.51
C ILE A 325 3.87 -10.05 -12.16
N ILE A 326 3.91 -11.38 -12.02
CA ILE A 326 2.97 -12.31 -12.69
C ILE A 326 2.24 -13.13 -11.63
N PRO A 327 1.19 -12.59 -11.00
CA PRO A 327 0.42 -13.33 -10.02
C PRO A 327 -0.48 -14.36 -10.72
N TYR A 328 -0.37 -15.63 -10.31
CA TYR A 328 -1.24 -16.71 -10.82
C TYR A 328 -2.57 -16.75 -10.03
N SER A 329 -3.27 -15.62 -9.99
CA SER A 329 -4.58 -15.46 -9.36
C SER A 329 -5.34 -14.31 -10.02
N GLN A 330 -6.56 -14.56 -10.47
CA GLN A 330 -7.41 -13.53 -11.09
C GLN A 330 -7.73 -12.37 -10.13
N TYR A 331 -7.79 -12.64 -8.83
CA TYR A 331 -8.03 -11.61 -7.82
C TYR A 331 -6.88 -10.59 -7.75
N LEU A 332 -5.68 -10.94 -8.19
CA LEU A 332 -4.50 -10.05 -8.18
C LEU A 332 -4.25 -9.40 -9.55
N GLN A 333 -5.29 -9.11 -10.31
CA GLN A 333 -5.20 -8.51 -11.65
C GLN A 333 -4.81 -7.02 -11.68
N LYS A 334 -4.86 -6.33 -10.52
CA LYS A 334 -4.66 -4.87 -10.39
C LYS A 334 -3.32 -4.52 -9.79
#